data_AF-A0A644XD46-F1
#
_entry.id   AF-A0A644XD46-F1
#
_cell.length_a   1.000
_cell.length_b   1.000
_cell.length_c   1.000
_cell.angle_alpha   90.00
_cell.angle_beta   90.00
_cell.angle_gamma   90.00
#
_symmetry.space_group_name_H-M   'P 1'
#
loop_
_entity.id
_entity.type
_entity.pdbx_description
1 polymer ?
#
loop_
_entity_poly.entity_id
_entity_poly.type
_entity_poly.pdbx_seq_one_letter_code
_entity_poly.pdbx_strand_id
1 'polypeptide(L)' 'MAKLFASETASYVTNRAVQMMGGYGFMREYSVERKMRDAKITEIYEGTSEIMKMVISGSLLR' A
#
# COMPACT_ATOMS: atom_id res chain seq x y z
N MET A 1 13.02 -4.74 4.53
CA MET A 1 12.37 -5.37 3.35
C MET A 1 10.88 -5.60 3.57
N ALA A 2 10.46 -6.33 4.62
CA ALA A 2 9.05 -6.71 4.83
C ALA A 2 8.05 -5.54 4.74
N LYS A 3 8.30 -4.45 5.46
CA LYS A 3 7.41 -3.27 5.46
C LYS A 3 7.18 -2.72 4.04
N LEU A 4 8.25 -2.44 3.30
CA LEU A 4 8.18 -1.89 1.93
C LEU A 4 7.34 -2.80 1.02
N PHE A 5 7.62 -4.10 1.05
CA PHE A 5 6.90 -5.06 0.23
C PHE A 5 5.42 -5.13 0.60
N ALA A 6 5.11 -5.22 1.90
CA ALA A 6 3.73 -5.31 2.37
C ALA A 6 2.91 -4.05 2.09
N SER A 7 3.50 -2.85 2.23
CA SER A 7 2.82 -1.58 1.96
C SER A 7 2.49 -1.40 0.47
N GLU A 8 3.47 -1.63 -0.42
CA GLU A 8 3.24 -1.57 -1.87
C GLU A 8 2.23 -2.66 -2.31
N THR A 9 2.28 -3.84 -1.71
CA THR A 9 1.31 -4.92 -1.96
C THR A 9 -0.10 -4.54 -1.52
N ALA A 10 -0.26 -3.95 -0.33
CA ALA A 10 -1.56 -3.52 0.18
C ALA A 10 -2.22 -2.49 -0.75
N SER A 11 -1.43 -1.52 -1.22
CA SER A 11 -1.85 -0.51 -2.19
C SER A 11 -2.27 -1.14 -3.52
N TYR A 12 -1.46 -2.06 -4.07
CA TYR A 12 -1.79 -2.79 -5.29
C TYR A 12 -3.10 -3.61 -5.15
N VAL A 13 -3.21 -4.43 -4.11
CA VAL A 13 -4.34 -5.34 -3.92
C VAL A 13 -5.63 -4.58 -3.70
N THR A 14 -5.62 -3.54 -2.87
CA THR A 14 -6.84 -2.75 -2.60
C THR A 14 -7.33 -1.99 -3.83
N ASN A 15 -6.43 -1.43 -4.64
CA ASN A 15 -6.79 -0.83 -5.93
C ASN A 15 -7.44 -1.85 -6.88
N ARG A 16 -6.86 -3.06 -6.98
CA ARG A 16 -7.44 -4.15 -7.80
C ARG A 16 -8.79 -4.60 -7.25
N ALA A 17 -8.96 -4.67 -5.94
CA ALA A 17 -10.21 -5.05 -5.31
C ALA A 17 -11.35 -4.05 -5.64
N VAL A 18 -11.08 -2.74 -5.59
CA VAL A 18 -12.02 -1.70 -6.03
C VAL A 18 -12.38 -1.92 -7.51
N GLN A 19 -11.38 -2.12 -8.38
CA GLN A 19 -11.60 -2.34 -9.81
C GLN A 19 -12.46 -3.58 -10.10
N MET A 20 -12.25 -4.68 -9.36
CA MET A 20 -13.03 -5.92 -9.53
C MET A 20 -14.49 -5.76 -9.13
N MET A 21 -14.79 -4.85 -8.19
CA MET A 21 -16.17 -4.54 -7.76
C MET A 21 -16.85 -3.47 -8.63
N GLY A 22 -16.16 -2.89 -9.61
CA GLY A 22 -16.70 -1.84 -10.48
C GLY A 22 -17.22 -0.63 -9.69
N GLY A 23 -18.39 -0.12 -10.07
CA GLY A 23 -19.03 1.03 -9.39
C GLY A 23 -19.29 0.80 -7.90
N TYR A 24 -19.67 -0.43 -7.52
CA TYR A 24 -19.88 -0.78 -6.10
C TYR A 24 -18.60 -0.68 -5.28
N GLY A 25 -17.44 -0.94 -5.89
CA GLY A 25 -16.15 -0.79 -5.24
C GLY A 25 -15.81 0.65 -4.84
N PHE A 26 -16.44 1.64 -5.47
CA PHE A 26 -16.28 3.06 -5.16
C PHE A 26 -17.34 3.60 -4.17
N MET A 27 -18.40 2.83 -3.88
CA MET A 27 -19.45 3.25 -2.97
C MET A 27 -19.04 3.03 -1.51
N ARG A 28 -19.33 4.01 -0.64
CA ARG A 28 -18.99 3.95 0.80
C ARG A 28 -19.73 2.88 1.59
N GLU A 29 -20.78 2.31 1.01
CA GLU A 29 -21.51 1.14 1.57
C GLU A 29 -20.61 -0.11 1.63
N TYR A 30 -19.64 -0.22 0.73
CA TYR A 30 -18.69 -1.33 0.69
C TYR A 30 -17.35 -0.91 1.28
N SER A 31 -16.80 -1.75 2.17
CA SER A 31 -15.58 -1.40 2.92
C SER A 31 -14.29 -1.31 2.08
N VAL A 32 -14.32 -1.73 0.80
CA VAL A 32 -13.14 -1.82 -0.06
C VAL A 32 -12.53 -0.45 -0.39
N GLU A 33 -13.36 0.58 -0.60
CA GLU A 33 -12.87 1.95 -0.85
C GLU A 33 -12.09 2.48 0.36
N ARG A 34 -12.60 2.19 1.57
CA ARG A 34 -11.95 2.61 2.82
C ARG A 34 -10.61 1.92 2.97
N LYS A 35 -10.55 0.60 2.73
CA LYS A 35 -9.31 -0.17 2.75
C LYS A 35 -8.29 0.36 1.75
N MET A 36 -8.71 0.81 0.56
CA MET A 36 -7.82 1.45 -0.42
C MET A 36 -7.22 2.75 0.10
N ARG A 37 -8.03 3.61 0.74
CA ARG A 37 -7.52 4.84 1.37
C ARG A 37 -6.58 4.53 2.54
N ASP A 38 -6.95 3.57 3.39
CA ASP A 38 -6.16 3.17 4.54
C ASP A 38 -4.82 2.55 4.11
N ALA A 39 -4.77 1.80 3.01
CA ALA A 39 -3.53 1.20 2.51
C ALA A 39 -2.47 2.26 2.15
N LYS A 40 -2.88 3.46 1.70
CA LYS A 40 -1.93 4.47 1.24
C LYS A 40 -1.03 5.02 2.35
N ILE A 41 -1.54 5.13 3.59
CA ILE A 41 -0.72 5.64 4.70
C ILE A 41 0.46 4.72 4.99
N THR A 42 0.34 3.42 4.67
CA THR A 42 1.37 2.41 4.95
C THR A 42 2.68 2.64 4.19
N GLU A 43 2.63 3.37 3.08
CA GLU A 43 3.79 3.77 2.28
C GLU A 43 4.45 5.08 2.79
N ILE A 44 3.85 5.77 3.76
CA ILE A 44 4.25 7.12 4.18
C ILE A 44 4.78 7.12 5.63
N TYR A 45 3.96 6.65 6.57
CA TYR A 45 4.31 6.70 8.00
C TYR A 45 5.37 5.65 8.37
N GLU A 46 6.04 5.84 9.52
CA GLU A 46 7.14 4.97 9.99
C GLU A 46 8.30 4.82 8.99
N GLY A 47 8.48 5.80 8.11
CA GLY A 47 9.46 5.81 7.02
C GLY A 47 8.82 5.50 5.66
N THR A 48 8.97 6.42 4.70
CA THR A 48 8.37 6.26 3.38
C THR A 48 8.97 5.08 2.61
N SER A 49 8.32 4.65 1.53
CA SER A 49 8.84 3.61 0.63
C SER A 49 10.26 3.92 0.13
N GLU A 50 10.58 5.19 -0.14
CA GLU A 50 11.89 5.65 -0.58
C GLU A 50 12.93 5.53 0.52
N ILE A 51 12.56 5.90 1.76
CA ILE A 51 13.43 5.69 2.93
C ILE A 51 13.70 4.20 3.14
N MET A 52 12.68 3.35 3.01
CA MET A 52 12.88 1.91 3.13
C MET A 52 13.82 1.36 2.04
N LYS A 53 13.72 1.85 0.80
CA LYS A 53 14.65 1.49 -0.29
C LYS A 53 16.09 1.90 0.04
N MET A 54 16.29 3.11 0.59
CA MET A 54 17.60 3.60 1.02
C MET A 54 18.20 2.76 2.17
N VAL A 55 17.41 2.40 3.17
CA VAL A 55 17.85 1.55 4.29
C VAL A 55 18.23 0.15 3.78
N ILE A 56 17.43 -0.42 2.88
CA ILE A 56 17.70 -1.74 2.29
C ILE A 56 18.97 -1.70 1.45
N SER A 57 19.15 -0.70 0.58
CA SER A 57 20.36 -0.59 -0.24
C SER A 57 21.61 -0.40 0.63
N GLY A 58 21.55 0.44 1.65
CA GLY A 58 22.64 0.63 2.61
C GLY A 58 22.98 -0.65 3.41
N SER A 59 22.01 -1.51 3.67
CA SER A 59 22.25 -2.82 4.31
C SER A 59 22.82 -3.87 3.36
N LEU A 60 22.55 -3.76 2.05
CA LEU A 60 23.04 -4.70 1.03
C LEU A 60 24.46 -4.39 0.55
N LEU A 61 24.84 -3.10 0.54
CA LEU A 61 26.14 -2.62 0.06
C LEU A 61 27.19 -2.51 1.17
N ARG A 62 26.94 -3.13 2.33
CA ARG A 62 27.87 -3.21 3.46
C ARG A 62 28.69 -4.49 3.44
#